data_AF-A0A9E5FB23-F1
#
_entry.id   AF-A0A9E5FB23-F1
#
_cell.length_a   1.000
_cell.length_b   1.000
_cell.length_c   1.000
_cell.angle_alpha   90.00
_cell.angle_beta   90.00
_cell.angle_gamma   90.00
#
_symmetry.space_group_name_H-M   'P 1'
#
loop_
_entity.id
_entity.type
_entity.pdbx_description
1 polymer ?
#
loop_
_entity_poly.entity_id
_entity_poly.type
_entity_poly.pdbx_seq_one_letter_code
_entity_poly.pdbx_strand_id
1 'polypeptide(L)'
;MKEQVSFHRPKNSRWLKAALAISMLFPSGCTTLREYVRNGYKVGPQYAKPPAPVADDWIDTVDKRLIKDPDEHRRWWANFKDPNLDSLICMASQQNLTLREAGFRVLASRAKLAIT
;
A
#
# COMPACT_ATOMS: atom_id res chain seq x y z
N MET A 1 -12.02 0.74 78.12
CA MET A 1 -12.01 1.93 77.25
C MET A 1 -10.73 1.87 76.44
N LYS A 2 -10.65 1.74 75.11
CA LYS A 2 -11.55 1.96 73.96
C LYS A 2 -11.06 1.01 72.84
N GLU A 3 -11.96 0.22 72.27
CA GLU A 3 -12.47 0.32 70.89
C GLU A 3 -11.66 -0.43 69.82
N GLN A 4 -12.33 -1.45 69.29
CA GLN A 4 -12.01 -2.25 68.12
C GLN A 4 -12.07 -1.36 66.86
N VAL A 5 -10.92 -1.03 66.25
CA VAL A 5 -10.92 -0.40 64.92
C VAL A 5 -11.04 -1.51 63.87
N SER A 6 -12.28 -1.76 63.48
CA SER A 6 -12.67 -2.67 62.40
C SER A 6 -12.14 -2.16 61.06
N PHE A 7 -11.08 -2.81 60.56
CA PHE A 7 -10.53 -2.54 59.24
C PHE A 7 -11.46 -3.14 58.17
N HIS A 8 -12.35 -2.31 57.62
CA HIS A 8 -13.19 -2.68 56.48
C HIS A 8 -12.30 -2.96 55.25
N ARG A 9 -12.09 -4.25 54.93
CA ARG A 9 -11.51 -4.63 53.64
C ARG A 9 -12.48 -4.22 52.52
N PRO A 10 -12.07 -3.44 51.50
CA PRO A 10 -12.93 -3.16 50.36
C PRO A 10 -13.20 -4.48 49.62
N LYS A 11 -14.48 -4.88 49.59
CA LYS A 11 -15.02 -6.10 48.95
C LYS A 11 -14.86 -6.11 47.40
N ASN A 12 -14.17 -5.11 46.85
CA ASN A 12 -14.23 -4.72 45.44
C ASN A 12 -12.97 -5.13 44.65
N SER A 13 -12.00 -5.81 45.27
CA SER A 13 -10.76 -6.25 44.61
C SER A 13 -11.00 -7.19 43.42
N ARG A 14 -12.06 -8.01 43.46
CA ARG A 14 -12.43 -8.89 42.34
C ARG A 14 -12.88 -8.11 41.12
N TRP A 15 -13.65 -7.04 41.32
CA TRP A 15 -14.10 -6.13 40.28
C TRP A 15 -12.95 -5.27 39.76
N LEU A 16 -12.04 -4.83 40.63
CA LEU A 16 -10.82 -4.13 40.24
C LEU A 16 -9.93 -5.00 39.36
N LYS A 17 -9.69 -6.25 39.76
CA LYS A 17 -8.89 -7.24 38.99
C LYS A 17 -9.57 -7.60 37.67
N ALA A 18 -10.89 -7.76 37.66
CA ALA A 18 -11.65 -8.01 36.44
C ALA A 18 -11.61 -6.82 35.48
N ALA A 19 -11.77 -5.59 35.98
CA ALA A 19 -11.67 -4.38 35.17
C ALA A 19 -10.26 -4.19 34.58
N LEU A 20 -9.21 -4.51 35.34
CA LEU A 20 -7.82 -4.48 34.87
C LEU A 20 -7.55 -5.54 33.78
N ALA A 21 -8.11 -6.74 33.93
CA ALA A 21 -7.99 -7.81 32.94
C ALA A 21 -8.77 -7.51 31.65
N ILE A 22 -9.95 -6.88 31.75
CA ILE A 22 -10.75 -6.44 30.59
C ILE A 22 -10.07 -5.29 29.85
N SER A 23 -9.37 -4.40 30.56
CA SER A 23 -8.57 -3.31 29.97
C SER A 23 -7.39 -3.84 29.13
N MET A 24 -6.77 -4.96 29.53
CA MET A 24 -5.71 -5.62 28.75
C MET A 24 -6.20 -6.33 27.48
N LEU A 25 -7.52 -6.56 27.35
CA LEU A 25 -8.17 -7.12 26.15
C LEU A 25 -8.59 -6.04 25.15
N PHE A 26 -8.41 -4.75 25.46
CA PHE A 26 -8.50 -3.71 24.44
C PHE A 26 -7.36 -3.93 23.45
N PRO A 27 -7.68 -4.22 22.18
CA PRO A 27 -6.69 -4.67 21.22
C PRO A 27 -5.59 -3.61 21.11
N SER A 28 -4.34 -4.02 21.34
CA SER A 28 -3.13 -3.22 21.17
C SER A 28 -2.85 -2.87 19.70
N GLY A 29 -3.89 -2.84 18.86
CA GLY A 29 -3.81 -2.58 17.43
C GLY A 29 -4.21 -1.15 17.12
N CYS A 30 -3.51 -0.54 16.16
CA CYS A 30 -3.82 0.80 15.65
C CYS A 30 -5.15 0.90 14.87
N THR A 31 -5.91 -0.21 14.76
CA THR A 31 -7.20 -0.26 14.04
C THR A 31 -8.33 -0.57 15.01
N THR A 32 -9.21 0.39 15.27
CA THR A 32 -10.40 0.18 16.09
C THR A 32 -11.36 -0.82 15.42
N LEU A 33 -12.10 -1.62 16.21
CA LEU A 33 -13.12 -2.56 15.70
C LEU A 33 -14.11 -1.90 14.73
N ARG A 34 -14.48 -0.64 14.99
CA ARG A 34 -15.32 0.18 14.09
C ARG A 34 -14.67 0.39 12.72
N GLU A 35 -13.37 0.67 12.69
CA GLU A 35 -12.58 0.90 11.47
C GLU A 35 -12.53 -0.40 10.64
N TYR A 36 -12.28 -1.53 11.29
CA TYR A 36 -12.23 -2.85 10.67
C TYR A 36 -13.55 -3.25 10.00
N VAL A 37 -14.68 -3.04 10.69
CA VAL A 37 -16.02 -3.29 10.12
C VAL A 37 -16.31 -2.33 8.96
N ARG A 38 -15.95 -1.05 9.09
CA ARG A 38 -16.13 -0.06 8.01
C ARG A 38 -15.30 -0.39 6.77
N ASN A 39 -14.12 -0.98 6.93
CA ASN A 39 -13.24 -1.39 5.83
C ASN A 39 -13.59 -2.78 5.26
N GLY A 40 -14.75 -3.34 5.62
CA GLY A 40 -15.21 -4.63 5.11
C GLY A 40 -14.35 -5.80 5.59
N TYR A 41 -13.97 -5.79 6.87
CA TYR A 41 -13.10 -6.80 7.50
C TYR A 41 -11.68 -6.84 6.91
N LYS A 42 -11.22 -5.72 6.34
CA LYS A 42 -9.85 -5.54 5.86
C LYS A 42 -9.06 -4.68 6.83
N VAL A 43 -7.76 -4.93 6.89
CA VAL A 43 -6.82 -4.12 7.68
C VAL A 43 -6.33 -2.95 6.83
N GLY A 44 -6.28 -1.76 7.45
CA GLY A 44 -5.84 -0.53 6.80
C GLY A 44 -6.97 0.24 6.08
N PRO A 45 -6.77 1.54 5.82
CA PRO A 45 -7.76 2.40 5.16
C PRO A 45 -7.95 2.02 3.69
N GLN A 46 -9.12 2.36 3.14
CA GLN A 46 -9.37 2.24 1.71
C GLN A 46 -8.40 3.15 0.94
N TYR A 47 -7.67 2.58 -0.02
CA TYR A 47 -6.75 3.35 -0.85
C TYR A 47 -7.48 4.50 -1.56
N ALA A 48 -6.93 5.69 -1.44
CA ALA A 48 -7.30 6.87 -2.22
C ALA A 48 -6.05 7.37 -2.95
N LYS A 49 -6.18 7.72 -4.23
CA LYS A 49 -5.08 8.30 -5.00
C LYS A 49 -4.63 9.59 -4.30
N PRO A 50 -3.34 9.75 -3.95
CA PRO A 50 -2.87 10.97 -3.33
C PRO A 50 -3.03 12.15 -4.31
N PRO A 51 -3.34 13.37 -3.83
CA PRO A 51 -3.37 14.54 -4.69
C PRO A 51 -1.97 14.78 -5.25
N ALA A 52 -1.87 14.94 -6.56
CA ALA A 52 -0.64 15.31 -7.25
C ALA A 52 -0.83 16.74 -7.78
N PRO A 53 -0.35 17.77 -7.07
CA PRO A 53 -0.51 19.16 -7.48
C PRO A 53 0.45 19.49 -8.63
N VAL A 54 0.11 18.99 -9.81
CA VAL A 54 0.76 19.32 -11.08
C VAL A 54 -0.17 20.23 -11.88
N ALA A 55 0.36 20.96 -12.84
CA ALA A 55 -0.47 21.72 -13.77
C ALA A 55 -1.36 20.75 -14.59
N ASP A 56 -2.60 21.16 -14.84
CA ASP A 56 -3.56 20.37 -15.64
C ASP A 56 -3.08 20.18 -17.08
N ASP A 57 -2.39 21.19 -17.61
CA ASP A 57 -1.82 21.22 -18.95
C ASP A 57 -0.30 21.37 -18.92
N TRP A 58 0.35 20.75 -19.90
CA TRP A 58 1.76 21.04 -20.20
C TRP A 58 1.91 22.48 -20.70
N ILE A 59 3.07 23.11 -20.43
CA ILE A 59 3.33 24.53 -20.76
C ILE A 59 3.07 24.87 -22.25
N ASP A 60 3.26 23.92 -23.15
CA ASP A 60 3.09 24.09 -24.59
C ASP A 60 1.82 23.41 -25.15
N THR A 61 0.74 23.25 -24.37
CA THR A 61 -0.49 22.51 -24.76
C THR A 61 -1.12 22.90 -26.10
N VAL A 62 -0.80 24.09 -26.63
CA VAL A 62 -1.26 24.63 -27.92
C VAL A 62 -0.46 24.08 -29.12
N ASP A 63 0.71 23.47 -28.89
CA ASP A 63 1.53 22.88 -29.94
C ASP A 63 0.83 21.66 -30.55
N LYS A 64 0.55 21.75 -31.86
CA LYS A 64 -0.10 20.67 -32.63
C LYS A 64 0.73 19.39 -32.72
N ARG A 65 2.01 19.42 -32.35
CA ARG A 65 2.90 18.25 -32.27
C ARG A 65 2.66 17.42 -31.01
N LEU A 66 1.99 17.97 -29.99
CA LEU A 66 1.64 17.22 -28.78
C LEU A 66 0.50 16.26 -29.08
N ILE A 67 0.83 14.98 -29.10
CA ILE A 67 -0.15 13.90 -29.18
C ILE A 67 -0.68 13.71 -27.75
N LYS A 68 -1.95 14.03 -27.53
CA LYS A 68 -2.65 13.83 -26.25
C LYS A 68 -3.26 12.43 -26.11
N ASP A 69 -3.18 11.62 -27.17
CA ASP A 69 -3.69 10.25 -27.17
C ASP A 69 -2.74 9.36 -26.34
N PRO A 70 -3.26 8.59 -25.35
CA PRO A 70 -2.48 7.60 -24.60
C PRO A 70 -2.13 6.36 -25.44
N ASP A 71 -1.85 6.53 -26.73
CA ASP A 71 -1.41 5.47 -27.63
C ASP A 71 -0.36 4.60 -26.92
N GLU A 72 -0.54 3.27 -26.97
CA GLU A 72 0.43 2.32 -26.43
C GLU A 72 1.76 2.50 -27.20
N HIS A 73 2.62 3.39 -26.73
CA HIS A 73 3.99 3.61 -27.19
C HIS A 73 4.91 2.42 -26.84
N ARG A 74 4.38 1.19 -26.87
CA ARG A 74 5.11 -0.06 -26.62
C ARG A 74 6.30 -0.24 -27.55
N ARG A 75 6.18 0.28 -28.77
CA ARG A 75 7.27 0.37 -29.76
C ARG A 75 7.58 1.81 -30.11
N TRP A 76 7.85 2.64 -29.10
CA TRP A 76 8.20 4.06 -29.29
C TRP A 76 9.30 4.28 -30.34
N TRP A 77 10.23 3.34 -30.47
CA TRP A 77 11.34 3.39 -31.44
C TRP A 77 10.90 3.20 -32.90
N ALA A 78 9.73 2.60 -33.16
CA ALA A 78 9.22 2.42 -34.52
C ALA A 78 8.87 3.75 -35.20
N ASN A 79 8.63 4.81 -34.41
CA ASN A 79 8.34 6.15 -34.91
C ASN A 79 9.53 6.76 -35.69
N PHE A 80 10.75 6.29 -35.44
CA PHE A 80 11.95 6.73 -36.16
C PHE A 80 12.05 6.16 -37.57
N LYS A 81 11.27 5.11 -37.90
CA LYS A 81 11.28 4.43 -39.20
C LYS A 81 12.67 3.94 -39.64
N ASP A 82 13.53 3.62 -38.66
CA ASP A 82 14.87 3.07 -38.90
C ASP A 82 14.89 1.56 -38.64
N PRO A 83 15.07 0.72 -39.69
CA PRO A 83 15.12 -0.74 -39.53
C PRO A 83 16.34 -1.22 -38.75
N ASN A 84 17.45 -0.47 -38.75
CA ASN A 84 18.64 -0.83 -37.96
C ASN A 84 18.37 -0.64 -36.47
N LEU A 85 17.75 0.49 -36.11
CA LEU A 85 17.33 0.76 -34.74
C LEU A 85 16.37 -0.32 -34.21
N ASP A 86 15.39 -0.72 -35.03
CA ASP A 86 14.43 -1.77 -34.65
C ASP A 86 15.13 -3.11 -34.35
N SER A 87 16.10 -3.49 -35.18
CA SER A 87 16.92 -4.70 -34.96
C SER A 87 17.74 -4.61 -33.67
N LEU A 88 18.39 -3.46 -33.43
CA LEU A 88 19.20 -3.23 -32.22
C LEU A 88 18.34 -3.28 -30.95
N ILE A 89 17.15 -2.67 -30.95
CA ILE A 89 16.23 -2.73 -29.81
C ILE A 89 15.78 -4.17 -29.57
N CYS A 90 15.42 -4.91 -30.63
CA CYS A 90 15.04 -6.32 -30.51
C CYS A 90 16.17 -7.14 -29.88
N MET A 91 17.40 -7.01 -30.37
CA MET A 91 18.57 -7.68 -29.81
C MET A 91 18.82 -7.30 -28.35
N ALA A 92 18.78 -6.00 -28.04
CA ALA A 92 18.95 -5.50 -26.69
C ALA A 92 17.88 -6.06 -25.75
N SER A 93 16.61 -6.11 -26.16
CA SER A 93 15.53 -6.66 -25.34
C SER A 93 15.73 -8.13 -24.98
N GLN A 94 16.34 -8.91 -25.89
CA GLN A 94 16.60 -10.34 -25.68
C GLN A 94 17.84 -10.61 -24.81
N GLN A 95 18.86 -9.74 -24.92
CA GLN A 95 20.16 -9.95 -24.28
C GLN A 95 20.35 -9.10 -23.00
N ASN A 96 19.43 -8.18 -22.68
CA ASN A 96 19.55 -7.31 -21.51
C ASN A 96 19.26 -8.06 -20.20
N LEU A 97 20.33 -8.33 -19.44
CA LEU A 97 20.28 -9.03 -18.16
C LEU A 97 19.50 -8.25 -17.09
N THR A 98 19.61 -6.93 -17.07
CA THR A 98 18.88 -6.07 -16.12
C THR A 98 17.37 -6.13 -16.36
N LEU A 99 16.94 -6.14 -17.62
CA LEU A 99 15.52 -6.31 -17.98
C LEU A 99 15.01 -7.69 -17.54
N ARG A 100 15.80 -8.74 -17.77
CA ARG A 100 15.47 -10.11 -17.33
C ARG A 100 15.37 -10.21 -15.80
N GLU A 101 16.30 -9.59 -15.07
CA GLU A 101 16.27 -9.53 -13.62
C GLU A 101 15.01 -8.83 -13.10
N ALA A 102 14.64 -7.68 -13.68
CA ALA A 102 13.41 -6.98 -13.32
C ALA A 102 12.17 -7.86 -13.53
N GLY A 103 12.12 -8.62 -14.63
CA GLY A 103 11.07 -9.60 -14.89
C GLY A 103 10.98 -10.68 -13.79
N PHE A 104 12.12 -11.23 -13.35
CA PHE A 104 12.15 -12.18 -12.25
C PHE A 104 11.71 -11.57 -10.92
N ARG A 105 12.02 -10.29 -10.64
CA ARG A 105 11.55 -9.61 -9.42
C ARG A 105 10.01 -9.52 -9.39
N VAL A 106 9.37 -9.27 -10.53
CA VAL A 106 7.90 -9.28 -10.64
C VAL A 106 7.34 -10.68 -10.38
N LEU A 107 7.95 -11.72 -10.97
CA LEU A 107 7.56 -13.11 -10.74
C LEU A 107 7.73 -13.52 -9.27
N ALA A 108 8.82 -13.12 -8.63
CA ALA A 108 9.07 -13.37 -7.22
C ALA A 108 8.02 -12.71 -6.32
N SER A 109 7.62 -11.47 -6.61
CA SER A 109 6.53 -10.78 -5.89
C SER A 109 5.19 -11.48 -6.06
N ARG A 110 4.87 -11.97 -7.27
CA ARG A 110 3.65 -12.76 -7.52
C ARG A 110 3.68 -14.10 -6.80
N ALA A 111 4.82 -14.78 -6.77
CA ALA A 111 4.98 -16.02 -6.02
C ALA A 111 4.80 -15.81 -4.51
N LYS A 112 5.35 -14.71 -3.95
CA LYS A 112 5.12 -14.34 -2.54
C LYS A 112 3.64 -14.14 -2.24
N LEU A 113 2.92 -13.43 -3.11
CA LEU A 113 1.47 -13.22 -2.97
C LEU A 113 0.69 -14.55 -3.03
N ALA A 114 1.12 -15.52 -3.84
CA ALA A 114 0.42 -16.80 -3.95
C ALA A 114 0.62 -17.73 -2.75
N ILE A 115 1.69 -17.54 -1.97
CA ILE A 115 1.99 -18.34 -0.77
C ILE A 115 1.28 -17.80 0.47
N THR A 116 1.05 -16.48 0.51
CA THR A 116 0.51 -15.76 1.68
C THR A 116 -1.00 -15.57 1.55
#